data_AF-A0A6V8PUJ8-F1
#
_entry.id   AF-A0A6V8PUJ8-F1
#
_cell.length_a   1.000
_cell.length_b   1.000
_cell.length_c   1.000
_cell.angle_alpha   90.00
_cell.angle_beta   90.00
_cell.angle_gamma   90.00
#
_symmetry.space_group_name_H-M   'P 1'
#
loop_
_entity.id
_entity.type
_entity.pdbx_description
1 polymer ?
#
loop_
_entity_poly.entity_id
_entity_poly.type
_entity_poly.pdbx_seq_one_letter_code
_entity_poly.pdbx_strand_id
1 'polypeptide(L)'
;MGPEDLSVLFPMGLIMQEVSMERWIPIPVEDREIYKLWRPTPLFRARQLEKALDTPAKIYYKYEGVSGPGSHKPNTAVAQAYYNKAEGIKRLATETGAGQWGSALAFACNLFGLECTVYMVRISYEQKPYRKSLMNLWGAEVIPSPSQKTQ
;
A
#
# COMPACT_ATOMS: atom_id res chain seq x y z
N MET A 1 6.77 -17.53 -17.43
CA MET A 1 7.27 -16.77 -16.28
C MET A 1 7.35 -17.72 -15.12
N GLY A 2 8.56 -18.18 -14.80
CA GLY A 2 8.83 -19.00 -13.62
C GLY A 2 9.19 -18.12 -12.41
N PRO A 3 9.34 -18.71 -11.20
CA PRO A 3 9.76 -17.99 -9.99
C PRO A 3 11.09 -17.21 -10.17
N GLU A 4 11.99 -17.72 -11.00
CA GLU A 4 13.29 -17.11 -11.29
C GLU A 4 13.20 -15.81 -12.10
N ASP A 5 12.14 -15.64 -12.90
CA ASP A 5 11.92 -14.39 -13.65
C ASP A 5 11.51 -13.25 -12.70
N LEU A 6 10.99 -13.58 -11.51
CA LEU A 6 10.52 -12.63 -10.50
C LEU A 6 11.55 -12.30 -9.43
N SER A 7 12.56 -13.17 -9.22
CA SER A 7 13.56 -13.01 -8.15
C SER A 7 14.48 -11.80 -8.33
N VAL A 8 14.53 -11.23 -9.54
CA VAL A 8 15.23 -9.97 -9.79
C VAL A 8 14.54 -8.77 -9.13
N LEU A 9 13.21 -8.84 -8.99
CA LEU A 9 12.38 -7.71 -8.55
C LEU A 9 11.77 -7.93 -7.16
N PHE A 10 11.49 -9.18 -6.79
CA PHE A 10 10.74 -9.50 -5.59
C PHE A 10 11.50 -10.44 -4.65
N PRO A 11 11.37 -10.24 -3.32
CA PRO A 11 11.84 -11.18 -2.32
C PRO A 11 11.12 -12.53 -2.44
N MET A 12 11.81 -13.61 -2.06
CA MET A 12 11.32 -14.99 -2.18
C MET A 12 10.01 -15.20 -1.40
N GLY A 13 9.86 -14.58 -0.23
CA GLY A 13 8.64 -14.64 0.57
C GLY A 13 7.41 -14.08 -0.13
N LEU A 14 7.56 -13.11 -1.04
CA LEU A 14 6.47 -12.64 -1.89
C LEU A 14 6.24 -13.58 -3.08
N ILE A 15 7.31 -14.07 -3.71
CA ILE A 15 7.21 -15.01 -4.83
C ILE A 15 6.51 -16.31 -4.41
N MET A 16 6.86 -16.84 -3.23
CA MET A 16 6.23 -18.03 -2.68
C MET A 16 4.73 -17.86 -2.41
N GLN A 17 4.27 -16.64 -2.10
CA GLN A 17 2.84 -16.35 -1.98
C GLN A 17 2.14 -16.35 -3.34
N GLU A 18 2.77 -15.79 -4.36
CA GLU A 18 2.23 -15.73 -5.73
C GLU A 18 2.03 -17.13 -6.33
N VAL A 19 2.93 -18.07 -6.04
CA VAL A 19 2.85 -19.45 -6.56
C VAL A 19 2.21 -20.45 -5.58
N SER A 20 1.73 -19.98 -4.43
CA SER A 20 1.14 -20.85 -3.41
C SER A 20 -0.21 -21.40 -3.85
N MET A 21 -0.42 -22.69 -3.60
CA MET A 21 -1.72 -23.36 -3.79
C MET A 21 -2.51 -23.48 -2.47
N GLU A 22 -1.94 -22.99 -1.37
CA GLU A 22 -2.58 -23.06 -0.05
C GLU A 22 -3.79 -22.12 0.01
N ARG A 23 -4.89 -22.61 0.59
CA ARG A 23 -6.09 -21.78 0.78
C ARG A 23 -5.85 -20.62 1.74
N TRP A 24 -5.02 -20.85 2.76
CA TRP A 24 -4.79 -19.89 3.84
C TRP A 24 -3.30 -19.76 4.11
N ILE A 25 -2.81 -18.53 3.99
CA ILE A 25 -1.45 -18.18 4.37
C ILE A 25 -1.51 -17.44 5.71
N PRO A 26 -0.84 -17.92 6.77
CA PRO A 26 -0.82 -17.23 8.04
C PRO A 26 -0.21 -15.84 7.92
N ILE A 27 -0.93 -14.81 8.38
CA ILE A 27 -0.39 -13.45 8.44
C ILE A 27 0.72 -13.41 9.52
N PRO A 28 1.93 -12.90 9.23
CA PRO A 28 2.99 -12.73 10.22
C PRO A 28 2.53 -11.96 11.46
N VAL A 29 3.08 -12.27 12.64
CA VAL A 29 2.68 -11.60 13.89
C VAL A 29 2.95 -10.10 13.84
N GLU A 30 4.11 -9.71 13.30
CA GLU A 30 4.51 -8.30 13.15
C GLU A 30 3.52 -7.50 12.28
N ASP A 31 3.12 -8.06 11.14
CA ASP A 31 2.07 -7.49 10.29
C ASP A 31 0.74 -7.33 11.04
N ARG A 32 0.33 -8.34 11.83
CA ARG A 32 -0.91 -8.26 12.61
C ARG A 32 -0.86 -7.14 13.64
N GLU A 33 0.28 -6.96 14.32
CA GLU A 33 0.45 -5.87 15.28
C GLU A 33 0.35 -4.50 14.59
N ILE A 34 0.96 -4.34 13.42
CA ILE A 34 0.84 -3.11 12.61
C ILE A 34 -0.60 -2.90 12.15
N TYR A 35 -1.30 -3.94 11.68
CA TYR A 35 -2.68 -3.81 11.21
C TYR A 35 -3.62 -3.28 12.30
N LYS A 36 -3.36 -3.50 13.59
CA LYS A 36 -4.17 -2.95 14.69
C LYS A 36 -4.23 -1.42 14.70
N LEU A 37 -3.29 -0.74 14.05
CA LEU A 37 -3.32 0.72 13.91
C LEU A 37 -4.57 1.22 13.16
N TRP A 38 -5.20 0.41 12.30
CA TRP A 38 -6.42 0.80 11.59
C TRP A 38 -7.45 -0.32 11.35
N ARG A 39 -7.11 -1.58 11.65
CA ARG A 39 -7.98 -2.74 11.46
C ARG A 39 -8.52 -3.25 12.81
N PRO A 40 -9.73 -3.83 12.84
CA PRO A 40 -10.66 -3.98 11.73
C PRO A 40 -11.31 -2.65 11.34
N THR A 41 -11.53 -2.48 10.03
CA THR A 41 -12.22 -1.30 9.51
C THR A 41 -13.72 -1.40 9.79
N PRO A 42 -14.45 -0.29 9.99
CA PRO A 42 -15.88 -0.35 10.29
C PRO A 42 -16.71 -0.79 9.07
N LEU A 43 -17.80 -1.51 9.34
CA LEU A 43 -18.86 -1.82 8.36
C LEU A 43 -20.07 -0.94 8.68
N PHE A 44 -20.33 0.05 7.83
CA PHE A 44 -21.45 0.96 8.03
C PHE A 44 -22.66 0.51 7.23
N ARG A 45 -23.86 0.80 7.75
CA ARG A 45 -25.11 0.74 7.01
C ARG A 45 -25.53 2.13 6.57
N ALA A 46 -25.66 2.36 5.28
CA ALA A 46 -25.93 3.66 4.69
C ALA A 46 -27.44 4.01 4.71
N ARG A 47 -28.06 4.07 5.90
CA ARG A 47 -29.52 4.28 6.05
C ARG A 47 -30.05 5.53 5.34
N GLN A 48 -29.28 6.62 5.33
CA GLN A 48 -29.66 7.86 4.63
C GLN A 48 -29.61 7.70 3.11
N LEU A 49 -28.69 6.89 2.59
CA LEU A 49 -28.63 6.56 1.16
C LEU A 49 -29.78 5.62 0.77
N GLU A 50 -30.08 4.62 1.61
CA GLU A 50 -31.26 3.75 1.45
C GLU A 50 -32.54 4.60 1.31
N LYS A 51 -32.71 5.59 2.20
CA LYS A 51 -33.84 6.54 2.17
C LYS A 51 -33.83 7.43 0.91
N ALA A 52 -32.68 7.96 0.51
CA ALA A 52 -32.58 8.86 -0.64
C ALA A 52 -32.86 8.15 -1.98
N LEU A 53 -32.59 6.84 -2.07
CA LEU A 53 -32.83 6.02 -3.25
C LEU A 53 -34.23 5.37 -3.27
N ASP A 54 -35.02 5.54 -2.21
CA ASP A 54 -36.29 4.84 -1.99
C ASP A 54 -36.21 3.33 -2.28
N THR A 55 -35.17 2.68 -1.75
CA THR A 55 -34.89 1.28 -2.03
C THR A 55 -35.20 0.38 -0.82
N PRO A 56 -35.78 -0.81 -1.03
CA PRO A 56 -35.88 -1.83 0.02
C PRO A 56 -34.55 -2.53 0.30
N ALA A 57 -33.53 -2.30 -0.55
CA ALA A 57 -32.21 -2.90 -0.37
C ALA A 57 -31.51 -2.33 0.88
N LYS A 58 -30.72 -3.18 1.56
CA LYS A 58 -29.84 -2.74 2.64
C LYS A 58 -28.46 -2.47 2.06
N ILE A 59 -27.97 -1.24 2.19
CA ILE A 59 -26.68 -0.84 1.62
C ILE A 59 -25.65 -0.79 2.74
N TYR A 60 -24.64 -1.65 2.65
CA TYR A 60 -23.50 -1.65 3.55
C TYR A 60 -22.23 -1.30 2.78
N TYR A 61 -21.32 -0.57 3.44
CA TYR A 61 -20.00 -0.31 2.90
C TYR A 61 -18.93 -0.57 3.95
N LYS A 62 -17.91 -1.34 3.55
CA LYS A 62 -16.71 -1.58 4.34
C LYS A 62 -15.79 -0.39 4.17
N TYR A 63 -15.62 0.41 5.22
CA TYR A 63 -14.91 1.68 5.11
C TYR A 63 -13.39 1.50 5.30
N GLU A 64 -12.70 1.20 4.20
CA GLU A 64 -11.24 1.04 4.15
C GLU A 64 -10.45 2.38 4.20
N GLY A 65 -11.13 3.50 4.43
CA GLY A 65 -10.52 4.83 4.46
C GLY A 65 -9.87 5.22 5.80
N VAL A 66 -9.92 4.35 6.82
CA VAL A 66 -9.48 4.67 8.19
C VAL A 66 -7.97 4.57 8.43
N SER A 67 -7.21 4.04 7.48
CA SER A 67 -5.74 3.96 7.59
C SER A 67 -5.12 5.36 7.46
N GLY A 68 -3.89 5.54 7.97
CA GLY A 68 -3.16 6.82 7.83
C GLY A 68 -3.09 7.33 6.39
N PRO A 69 -2.78 6.47 5.38
CA PRO A 69 -2.84 6.83 3.95
C PRO A 69 -4.27 7.02 3.38
N GLY A 70 -5.31 6.61 4.10
CA GLY A 70 -6.71 6.82 3.74
C GLY A 70 -7.24 5.89 2.65
N SER A 71 -6.77 4.64 2.59
CA SER A 71 -7.29 3.62 1.65
C SER A 71 -6.96 2.18 2.11
N HIS A 72 -7.40 1.17 1.37
CA HIS A 72 -7.05 -0.24 1.62
C HIS A 72 -5.60 -0.60 1.27
N LYS A 73 -4.87 0.27 0.54
CA LYS A 73 -3.53 -0.04 0.01
C LYS A 73 -2.47 -0.39 1.07
N PRO A 74 -2.49 0.17 2.30
CA PRO A 74 -1.59 -0.25 3.36
C PRO A 74 -1.69 -1.74 3.72
N ASN A 75 -2.84 -2.38 3.45
CA ASN A 75 -3.04 -3.81 3.71
C ASN A 75 -2.07 -4.70 2.91
N THR A 76 -1.60 -4.29 1.73
CA THR A 76 -0.55 -5.02 0.99
C THR A 76 0.82 -4.36 1.16
N ALA A 77 0.89 -3.03 1.28
CA ALA A 77 2.16 -2.34 1.43
C ALA A 77 2.93 -2.78 2.70
N VAL A 78 2.22 -3.01 3.81
CA VAL A 78 2.83 -3.51 5.06
C VAL A 78 3.41 -4.91 4.86
N ALA A 79 2.65 -5.84 4.28
CA ALA A 79 3.16 -7.17 3.99
C ALA A 79 4.39 -7.13 3.04
N GLN A 80 4.32 -6.34 1.97
CA GLN A 80 5.45 -6.20 1.05
C GLN A 80 6.68 -5.60 1.74
N ALA A 81 6.51 -4.58 2.58
CA ALA A 81 7.60 -4.02 3.37
C ALA A 81 8.18 -5.04 4.37
N TYR A 82 7.33 -5.82 5.04
CA TYR A 82 7.75 -6.88 5.96
C TYR A 82 8.63 -7.93 5.27
N TYR A 83 8.18 -8.52 4.17
CA TYR A 83 8.95 -9.58 3.48
C TYR A 83 10.27 -9.05 2.92
N ASN A 84 10.28 -7.83 2.38
CA ASN A 84 11.52 -7.19 1.95
C ASN A 84 12.47 -6.95 3.14
N LYS A 85 11.96 -6.45 4.27
CA LYS A 85 12.77 -6.24 5.48
C LYS A 85 13.36 -7.54 6.01
N ALA A 86 12.55 -8.59 6.08
CA ALA A 86 12.95 -9.92 6.55
C ALA A 86 14.07 -10.53 5.67
N GLU A 87 14.08 -10.23 4.38
CA GLU A 87 15.10 -10.65 3.43
C GLU A 87 16.28 -9.67 3.30
N GLY A 88 16.37 -8.70 4.21
CA GLY A 88 17.52 -7.81 4.33
C GLY A 88 17.53 -6.62 3.36
N ILE A 89 16.49 -6.46 2.54
CA ILE A 89 16.33 -5.28 1.66
C ILE A 89 16.27 -4.02 2.52
N LYS A 90 16.93 -2.96 2.05
CA LYS A 90 17.04 -1.68 2.76
C LYS A 90 16.20 -0.56 2.16
N ARG A 91 15.88 -0.67 0.87
CA ARG A 91 15.18 0.36 0.11
C ARG A 91 14.17 -0.26 -0.85
N LEU A 92 12.96 0.27 -0.88
CA LEU A 92 11.94 -0.04 -1.89
C LEU A 92 11.77 1.11 -2.87
N ALA A 93 11.53 0.77 -4.13
CA ALA A 93 11.17 1.71 -5.18
C ALA A 93 9.79 1.34 -5.74
N THR A 94 8.97 2.34 -6.02
CA THR A 94 7.66 2.12 -6.67
C THR A 94 7.23 3.32 -7.50
N GLU A 95 6.26 3.12 -8.38
CA GLU A 95 5.58 4.16 -9.13
C GLU A 95 4.34 4.69 -8.40
N THR A 96 3.87 5.89 -8.74
CA THR A 96 2.51 6.29 -8.36
C THR A 96 1.91 7.32 -9.31
N GLY A 97 0.60 7.22 -9.55
CA GLY A 97 -0.15 8.24 -10.29
C GLY A 97 -0.60 9.36 -9.35
N ALA A 98 -1.84 9.25 -8.86
CA ALA A 98 -2.43 10.24 -7.96
C ALA A 98 -1.84 10.25 -6.53
N GLY A 99 -1.04 9.25 -6.16
CA GLY A 99 -0.26 9.24 -4.92
C GLY A 99 -0.75 8.30 -3.81
N GLN A 100 -1.91 7.64 -3.96
CA GLN A 100 -2.44 6.74 -2.91
C GLN A 100 -1.53 5.54 -2.67
N TRP A 101 -0.98 4.94 -3.73
CA TRP A 101 -0.07 3.79 -3.60
C TRP A 101 1.28 4.19 -3.03
N GLY A 102 1.91 5.25 -3.55
CA GLY A 102 3.15 5.77 -2.98
C GLY A 102 3.00 6.17 -1.51
N SER A 103 1.86 6.76 -1.13
CA SER A 103 1.54 7.06 0.27
C SER A 103 1.48 5.80 1.15
N ALA A 104 0.89 4.72 0.64
CA ALA A 104 0.79 3.46 1.38
C ALA A 104 2.16 2.78 1.56
N LEU A 105 3.00 2.77 0.51
CA LEU A 105 4.34 2.19 0.60
C LEU A 105 5.28 3.05 1.45
N ALA A 106 5.22 4.38 1.33
CA ALA A 106 5.98 5.28 2.19
C ALA A 106 5.64 5.08 3.68
N PHE A 107 4.34 4.98 4.00
CA PHE A 107 3.88 4.67 5.35
C PHE A 107 4.40 3.31 5.84
N ALA A 108 4.31 2.26 5.03
CA ALA A 108 4.81 0.94 5.40
C ALA A 108 6.34 0.93 5.60
N CYS A 109 7.10 1.51 4.67
CA CYS A 109 8.56 1.62 4.80
C CYS A 109 8.97 2.36 6.09
N ASN A 110 8.25 3.43 6.45
CA ASN A 110 8.50 4.18 7.68
C ASN A 110 8.35 3.30 8.93
N LEU A 111 7.32 2.44 8.99
CA LEU A 111 7.10 1.54 10.12
C LEU A 111 8.19 0.47 10.26
N PHE A 112 8.78 0.00 9.15
CA PHE A 112 9.82 -1.03 9.14
C PHE A 112 11.26 -0.47 9.09
N GLY A 113 11.41 0.87 9.09
CA GLY A 113 12.72 1.52 8.92
C GLY A 113 13.40 1.15 7.60
N LEU A 114 12.63 1.14 6.51
CA LEU A 114 13.11 0.99 5.13
C LEU A 114 13.14 2.36 4.45
N GLU A 115 14.08 2.55 3.54
CA GLU A 115 14.05 3.68 2.62
C GLU A 115 12.95 3.46 1.56
N CYS A 116 12.34 4.55 1.09
CA CYS A 116 11.30 4.49 0.05
C CYS A 116 11.56 5.55 -1.02
N THR A 117 11.67 5.13 -2.28
CA THR A 117 11.72 6.01 -3.44
C THR A 117 10.44 5.85 -4.25
N VAL A 118 9.71 6.95 -4.49
CA VAL A 118 8.45 6.94 -5.23
C VAL A 118 8.59 7.74 -6.52
N TYR A 119 8.45 7.08 -7.66
CA TYR A 119 8.38 7.71 -8.98
C TYR A 119 6.94 8.13 -9.29
N MET A 120 6.62 9.40 -9.03
CA MET A 120 5.28 9.94 -9.23
C MET A 120 5.12 10.53 -10.64
N VAL A 121 4.04 10.21 -11.36
CA VAL A 121 3.75 10.78 -12.69
C VAL A 121 3.84 12.30 -12.63
N ARG A 122 4.69 12.91 -13.48
CA ARG A 122 5.07 14.34 -13.43
C ARG A 122 3.89 15.29 -13.29
N ILE A 123 2.85 15.11 -14.11
CA ILE A 123 1.67 15.98 -14.05
C ILE A 123 0.94 15.86 -12.70
N SER A 124 0.88 14.66 -12.12
CA SER A 124 0.27 14.47 -10.79
C SER A 124 1.18 14.97 -9.67
N TYR A 125 2.51 14.88 -9.83
CA TYR A 125 3.48 15.44 -8.90
C TYR A 125 3.31 16.96 -8.74
N GLU A 126 3.01 17.65 -9.84
CA GLU A 126 2.78 19.10 -9.89
C GLU A 126 1.37 19.47 -9.38
N GLN A 127 0.33 18.78 -9.86
CA GLN A 127 -1.06 19.14 -9.58
C GLN A 127 -1.59 18.63 -8.23
N LYS A 128 -0.99 17.59 -7.63
CA LYS A 128 -1.47 16.95 -6.39
C LYS A 128 -0.41 17.00 -5.28
N PRO A 129 0.02 18.21 -4.84
CA PRO A 129 1.14 18.38 -3.91
C PRO A 129 0.89 17.77 -2.52
N TYR A 130 -0.37 17.63 -2.10
CA TYR A 130 -0.70 17.09 -0.77
C TYR A 130 -0.32 15.62 -0.62
N ARG A 131 -0.49 14.81 -1.67
CA ARG A 131 -0.10 13.39 -1.63
C ARG A 131 1.42 13.24 -1.62
N LYS A 132 2.13 14.10 -2.36
CA LYS A 132 3.59 14.21 -2.26
C LYS A 132 4.03 14.59 -0.85
N SER A 133 3.40 15.60 -0.25
CA SER A 133 3.72 16.07 1.10
C SER A 133 3.52 14.96 2.13
N LEU A 134 2.46 14.17 2.00
CA LEU A 134 2.19 13.02 2.85
C LEU A 134 3.26 11.91 2.71
N MET A 135 3.70 11.61 1.48
CA MET A 135 4.81 10.67 1.25
C MET A 135 6.12 11.16 1.87
N ASN A 136 6.44 12.45 1.70
CA ASN A 136 7.63 13.06 2.29
C ASN A 136 7.59 13.06 3.82
N LEU A 137 6.42 13.23 4.44
CA LEU A 137 6.25 13.18 5.90
C LEU A 137 6.67 11.81 6.48
N TRP A 138 6.45 10.73 5.73
CA TRP A 138 6.91 9.39 6.09
C TRP A 138 8.35 9.09 5.64
N GLY A 139 9.07 10.08 5.13
CA GLY A 139 10.49 9.97 4.76
C GLY A 139 10.74 9.40 3.36
N ALA A 140 9.73 9.28 2.50
CA ALA A 140 9.95 8.84 1.14
C ALA A 140 10.56 9.95 0.26
N GLU A 141 11.48 9.57 -0.63
CA GLU A 141 11.95 10.43 -1.71
C GLU A 141 10.98 10.35 -2.90
N VAL A 142 10.30 11.44 -3.23
CA VAL A 142 9.35 11.48 -4.35
C VAL A 142 9.97 12.17 -5.57
N ILE A 143 10.06 11.43 -6.68
CA ILE A 143 10.72 11.85 -7.92
C ILE A 143 9.66 11.95 -9.04
N PRO A 144 9.59 13.06 -9.81
CA PRO A 144 8.70 13.14 -10.96
C PRO A 144 9.17 12.21 -12.10
N SER A 145 8.24 11.43 -12.66
CA SER A 145 8.47 10.52 -13.79
C SER A 145 7.81 11.04 -15.08
N PRO A 146 8.48 11.02 -16.25
CA PRO A 146 9.83 10.49 -16.51
C PRO A 146 10.94 11.25 -15.77
N SER A 147 12.00 10.55 -15.33
CA SER A 147 13.14 11.12 -14.58
C SER A 147 14.47 10.72 -15.23
N GLN A 148 15.58 11.36 -14.84
CA GLN A 148 16.94 10.99 -15.27
C GLN A 148 17.63 10.01 -14.29
N LYS A 149 16.93 9.48 -13.27
CA LYS A 149 17.53 8.63 -12.22
C LYS A 149 17.57 7.13 -12.53
N THR A 150 17.02 6.69 -13.65
CA THR A 150 17.06 5.28 -14.07
C THR A 150 18.26 5.06 -15.00
N GLN A 151 19.10 4.06 -14.69
CA GLN A 151 20.22 3.60 -15.53
C GLN A 151 19.97 2.16 -15.96
#